data_AF-A0A0F4Z4F0-F1
#
_entry.id   AF-A0A0F4Z4F0-F1
#
_cell.length_a   1.000
_cell.length_b   1.000
_cell.length_c   1.000
_cell.angle_alpha   90.00
_cell.angle_beta   90.00
_cell.angle_gamma   90.00
#
_symmetry.space_group_name_H-M   'P 1'
#
loop_
_entity.id
_entity.type
_entity.pdbx_description
1 polymer ?
#
loop_
_entity_poly.entity_id
_entity_poly.type
_entity_poly.pdbx_seq_one_letter_code
_entity_poly.pdbx_strand_id
1 'polypeptide(L)'
;MASLRTKFLLLVCALLLLLHRWWLPLGGMLYDLAALPARWKDAASQSVITQERDHFDVSFEAYETNQTTAGSDYPDLVPPILHHINLGAKPPRAEWLAARLNCLRHHQGWQSFLWDDASANAFVQENFPHLKDMWDNYRYPVQRVDALRYMVLQKYGERKTDVNPSILHRRGS
;
A
#
# COMPACT_ATOMS: atom_id res chain seq x y z
N MET A 1 -11.26 -34.83 -50.63
CA MET A 1 -10.18 -33.93 -50.16
C MET A 1 -10.54 -32.50 -50.54
N ALA A 2 -10.64 -31.57 -49.58
CA ALA A 2 -10.98 -30.18 -49.89
C ALA A 2 -9.94 -29.55 -50.83
N SER A 3 -10.40 -28.78 -51.83
CA SER A 3 -9.52 -28.15 -52.82
C SER A 3 -8.56 -27.16 -52.15
N LEU A 4 -7.38 -26.94 -52.74
CA LEU A 4 -6.39 -25.99 -52.24
C LEU A 4 -6.97 -24.58 -52.02
N ARG A 5 -7.90 -24.16 -52.90
CA ARG A 5 -8.64 -22.90 -52.78
C ARG A 5 -9.53 -22.86 -51.55
N THR A 6 -10.22 -23.95 -51.25
CA THR A 6 -11.08 -24.08 -50.06
C THR A 6 -10.25 -24.02 -48.78
N LYS A 7 -9.09 -24.70 -48.75
CA LYS A 7 -8.17 -24.65 -47.60
C LYS A 7 -7.60 -23.26 -47.38
N PHE A 8 -7.22 -22.56 -48.46
CA PHE A 8 -6.74 -21.18 -48.39
C PHE A 8 -7.81 -20.22 -47.85
N LEU A 9 -9.06 -20.33 -48.34
CA LEU A 9 -10.18 -19.53 -47.84
C LEU A 9 -10.43 -19.75 -46.35
N LEU A 10 -10.44 -21.00 -45.89
CA LEU A 10 -10.63 -21.33 -44.48
C LEU A 10 -9.51 -20.75 -43.59
N LEU A 11 -8.27 -20.77 -44.08
CA LEU A 11 -7.11 -20.23 -43.36
C LEU A 11 -7.19 -18.70 -43.25
N VAL A 12 -7.59 -18.01 -44.33
CA VAL A 12 -7.85 -16.55 -44.31
C VAL A 12 -8.98 -16.19 -43.34
N CYS A 13 -10.10 -16.91 -43.38
CA CYS A 13 -11.20 -16.68 -42.44
C CYS A 13 -10.78 -16.91 -40.98
N ALA A 14 -10.01 -17.96 -40.68
CA ALA A 14 -9.49 -18.21 -39.35
C ALA A 14 -8.55 -17.08 -38.87
N LEU A 15 -7.69 -16.57 -39.75
CA LEU A 15 -6.76 -15.48 -39.45
C LEU A 15 -7.49 -14.15 -39.19
N LEU A 16 -8.54 -13.86 -39.96
CA LEU A 16 -9.41 -12.70 -39.74
C LEU A 16 -10.19 -12.78 -38.43
N LEU A 17 -10.70 -13.97 -38.05
CA LEU A 17 -11.38 -14.18 -36.77
C LEU A 17 -10.43 -14.01 -35.58
N LEU A 18 -9.18 -14.46 -35.72
CA LEU A 18 -8.14 -14.26 -34.70
C LEU A 18 -7.77 -12.79 -34.58
N LEU A 19 -7.54 -12.09 -35.70
CA LEU A 19 -7.27 -10.65 -35.71
C LEU A 19 -8.43 -9.84 -35.09
N HIS A 20 -9.67 -10.15 -35.46
CA HIS A 20 -10.86 -9.53 -34.90
C HIS A 20 -10.94 -9.76 -33.39
N ARG A 21 -10.69 -10.99 -32.93
CA ARG A 21 -10.68 -11.32 -31.49
C ARG A 21 -9.56 -10.60 -30.73
N TRP A 22 -8.46 -10.24 -31.39
CA TRP A 22 -7.32 -9.54 -30.79
C TRP A 22 -7.47 -8.01 -30.83
N TRP A 23 -8.16 -7.46 -31.83
CA TRP A 23 -8.32 -6.00 -31.99
C TRP A 23 -9.59 -5.42 -31.34
N LEU A 24 -10.66 -6.22 -31.20
CA LEU A 24 -11.84 -5.80 -30.45
C LEU A 24 -11.54 -5.27 -29.02
N PRO A 25 -10.72 -5.95 -28.18
CA PRO A 25 -10.44 -5.43 -26.83
C PRO A 25 -9.64 -4.12 -26.84
N LEU A 26 -8.78 -3.91 -27.85
CA LEU A 26 -8.05 -2.65 -28.01
C LEU A 26 -8.99 -1.51 -28.44
N GLY A 27 -9.96 -1.80 -29.31
CA GLY A 27 -11.00 -0.85 -29.69
C GLY A 27 -11.90 -0.47 -28.51
N GLY A 28 -12.28 -1.46 -27.68
CA GLY A 28 -13.02 -1.22 -26.45
C GLY A 28 -12.25 -0.34 -25.46
N MET A 29 -10.98 -0.65 -25.21
CA MET A 29 -10.11 0.15 -24.34
C MET A 29 -9.92 1.58 -24.88
N LEU A 30 -9.70 1.74 -26.18
CA LEU A 30 -9.58 3.06 -26.81
C LEU A 30 -10.88 3.86 -26.69
N TYR A 31 -12.03 3.21 -26.89
CA TYR A 31 -13.34 3.83 -26.70
C TYR A 31 -13.55 4.25 -25.24
N ASP A 32 -13.25 3.38 -24.28
CA ASP A 32 -13.36 3.69 -22.85
C ASP A 32 -12.46 4.86 -22.46
N LEU A 33 -11.21 4.90 -22.95
CA LEU A 33 -10.28 6.01 -22.72
C LEU A 33 -10.74 7.31 -23.39
N ALA A 34 -11.24 7.24 -24.62
CA ALA A 34 -11.75 8.41 -25.34
C ALA A 34 -13.05 8.96 -24.72
N ALA A 35 -13.91 8.07 -24.19
CA ALA A 35 -15.14 8.42 -23.49
C ALA A 35 -14.92 8.77 -22.02
N LEU A 36 -13.73 8.49 -21.46
CA LEU A 36 -13.41 8.70 -20.05
C LEU A 36 -13.67 10.14 -19.60
N PRO A 37 -13.27 11.21 -20.31
CA PRO A 37 -13.50 12.59 -19.83
C PRO A 37 -14.98 12.95 -19.71
N ALA A 38 -15.83 12.36 -20.55
CA ALA A 38 -17.28 12.55 -20.48
C ALA A 38 -17.89 11.75 -19.33
N ARG A 39 -17.49 10.47 -19.18
CA ARG A 39 -18.00 9.56 -18.14
C ARG A 39 -17.45 9.86 -16.75
N TRP A 40 -16.25 10.45 -16.66
CA TRP A 40 -15.56 10.73 -15.41
C TRP A 40 -16.32 11.73 -14.54
N LYS A 41 -16.95 12.74 -15.13
CA LYS A 41 -17.72 13.75 -14.37
C LYS A 41 -18.88 13.11 -13.61
N ASP A 42 -19.62 12.22 -14.28
CA ASP A 42 -20.74 11.51 -13.66
C ASP A 42 -20.26 10.43 -12.68
N ALA A 43 -19.18 9.72 -12.99
CA ALA A 43 -18.61 8.71 -12.09
C ALA A 43 -17.97 9.33 -10.84
N ALA A 44 -17.29 10.46 -10.97
CA ALA A 44 -16.64 11.16 -9.87
C ALA A 44 -17.66 11.78 -8.90
N SER A 45 -18.80 12.27 -9.40
CA SER A 45 -19.88 12.77 -8.54
C SER A 45 -20.55 11.67 -7.69
N GLN A 46 -20.37 10.40 -8.05
CA GLN A 46 -20.81 9.24 -7.26
C GLN A 46 -19.71 8.66 -6.34
N SER A 47 -18.56 9.33 -6.21
CA SER A 47 -17.50 8.88 -5.31
C SER A 47 -17.99 8.72 -3.87
N VAL A 48 -17.38 7.79 -3.14
CA VAL A 48 -17.65 7.58 -1.71
C VAL A 48 -17.17 8.78 -0.89
N ILE A 49 -16.13 9.46 -1.37
CA ILE A 49 -15.51 10.63 -0.72
C ILE A 49 -15.71 11.84 -1.65
N THR A 50 -16.57 12.79 -1.26
CA THR A 50 -16.83 14.04 -2.01
C THR A 50 -17.37 15.15 -1.10
N GLN A 51 -17.09 16.40 -1.44
CA GLN A 51 -17.62 17.56 -0.71
C GLN A 51 -19.15 17.54 -0.60
N GLU A 52 -19.86 17.05 -1.63
CA GLU A 52 -21.32 16.98 -1.65
C GLU A 52 -21.90 15.87 -0.77
N ARG A 53 -21.14 14.79 -0.52
CA ARG A 53 -21.65 13.58 0.16
C ARG A 53 -21.22 13.48 1.62
N ASP A 54 -19.94 13.72 1.90
CA ASP A 54 -19.35 13.57 3.23
C ASP A 54 -18.63 14.84 3.71
N HIS A 55 -18.83 15.96 3.01
CA HIS A 55 -18.18 17.25 3.28
C HIS A 55 -16.65 17.18 3.26
N PHE A 56 -16.07 16.17 2.60
CA PHE A 56 -14.63 16.06 2.47
C PHE A 56 -14.07 17.20 1.59
N ASP A 57 -13.23 18.04 2.19
CA ASP A 57 -12.53 19.11 1.49
C ASP A 57 -11.38 18.54 0.64
N VAL A 58 -11.58 18.54 -0.68
CA VAL A 58 -10.59 18.07 -1.67
C VAL A 58 -9.50 19.09 -1.97
N SER A 59 -9.67 20.37 -1.57
CA SER A 59 -8.66 21.41 -1.75
C SER A 59 -7.55 21.32 -0.70
N PHE A 60 -7.87 20.69 0.43
CA PHE A 60 -7.05 20.62 1.63
C PHE A 60 -6.73 21.98 2.27
N GLU A 61 -7.38 23.07 1.86
CA GLU A 61 -7.13 24.42 2.39
C GLU A 61 -7.51 24.56 3.87
N ALA A 62 -8.50 23.78 4.33
CA ALA A 62 -8.96 23.83 5.71
C ALA A 62 -8.07 23.06 6.71
N TYR A 63 -7.08 22.29 6.25
CA TYR A 63 -6.24 21.47 7.11
C TYR A 63 -4.94 22.17 7.46
N GLU A 64 -4.68 22.30 8.76
CA GLU A 64 -3.43 22.87 9.24
C GLU A 64 -2.25 21.93 8.97
N THR A 65 -1.12 22.49 8.54
CA THR A 65 0.10 21.72 8.23
C THR A 65 0.70 20.98 9.45
N ASN A 66 0.29 21.36 10.67
CA ASN A 66 0.73 20.77 11.94
C ASN A 66 -0.37 19.96 12.64
N GLN A 67 -1.51 19.72 11.98
CA GLN A 67 -2.58 18.92 12.54
C GLN A 67 -2.13 17.46 12.67
N THR A 68 -2.22 16.92 13.89
CA THR A 68 -1.82 15.54 14.22
C THR A 68 -2.98 14.66 14.69
N THR A 69 -4.21 15.21 14.68
CA THR A 69 -5.46 14.54 15.05
C THR A 69 -6.50 14.69 13.94
N ALA A 70 -7.58 13.93 13.99
CA ALA A 70 -8.69 13.97 13.03
C ALA A 70 -9.60 15.21 13.18
N GLY A 71 -9.24 16.17 14.04
CA GLY A 71 -10.04 17.36 14.34
C GLY A 71 -11.07 17.13 15.46
N SER A 72 -11.98 18.09 15.66
CA SER A 72 -13.05 17.99 16.67
C SER A 72 -14.17 17.02 16.27
N ASP A 73 -14.35 16.82 14.97
CA ASP A 73 -15.54 16.20 14.42
C ASP A 73 -15.39 14.68 14.29
N TYR A 74 -14.17 14.18 14.39
CA TYR A 74 -13.83 12.76 14.20
C TYR A 74 -12.89 12.25 15.28
N PRO A 75 -13.04 10.96 15.69
CA PRO A 75 -12.10 10.35 16.61
C PRO A 75 -10.78 10.00 15.91
N ASP A 76 -9.68 10.10 16.66
CA ASP A 76 -8.39 9.56 16.22
C ASP A 76 -8.43 8.03 16.18
N LEU A 77 -8.55 7.49 14.97
CA LEU A 77 -8.58 6.05 14.70
C LEU A 77 -7.17 5.47 14.50
N VAL A 78 -6.24 6.27 13.97
CA VAL A 78 -4.86 5.84 13.74
C VAL A 78 -4.06 6.02 15.03
N PRO A 79 -3.49 4.95 15.61
CA PRO A 79 -2.68 5.08 16.80
C PRO A 79 -1.45 5.96 16.55
N PRO A 80 -1.03 6.80 17.51
CA PRO A 80 0.10 7.72 17.35
C PRO A 80 1.45 6.98 17.47
N ILE A 81 1.68 6.02 16.59
CA ILE A 81 2.85 5.14 16.56
C ILE A 81 3.47 5.12 15.16
N LEU A 82 4.76 5.43 15.08
CA LEU A 82 5.55 5.37 13.86
C LEU A 82 6.40 4.11 13.82
N HIS A 83 6.22 3.28 12.80
CA HIS A 83 7.03 2.08 12.57
C HIS A 83 7.97 2.26 11.37
N HIS A 84 9.27 2.26 11.62
CA HIS A 84 10.31 2.26 10.59
C HIS A 84 10.93 0.87 10.49
N ILE A 85 11.10 0.34 9.28
CA ILE A 85 11.65 -1.00 9.06
C ILE A 85 12.95 -0.89 8.28
N ASN A 86 14.04 -1.41 8.83
CA ASN A 86 15.32 -1.55 8.16
C ASN A 86 15.91 -2.94 8.44
N LEU A 87 15.54 -3.91 7.61
CA LEU A 87 16.03 -5.29 7.71
C LEU A 87 17.20 -5.53 6.77
N GLY A 88 18.13 -6.39 7.20
CA GLY A 88 19.32 -6.80 6.46
C GLY A 88 20.58 -6.06 6.90
N ALA A 89 21.72 -6.52 6.39
CA ALA A 89 23.04 -6.06 6.80
C ALA A 89 23.42 -4.65 6.31
N LYS A 90 22.63 -4.06 5.38
CA LYS A 90 22.96 -2.75 4.81
C LYS A 90 22.39 -1.64 5.69
N PRO A 91 23.18 -0.60 6.00
CA PRO A 91 22.63 0.57 6.67
C PRO A 91 21.60 1.27 5.76
N PRO A 92 20.63 1.99 6.35
CA PRO A 92 19.68 2.79 5.59
C PRO A 92 20.43 3.90 4.84
N ARG A 93 19.89 4.29 3.69
CA ARG A 93 20.46 5.37 2.89
C ARG A 93 20.29 6.72 3.60
N ALA A 94 21.18 7.66 3.32
CA ALA A 94 21.19 8.96 4.00
C ALA A 94 19.86 9.73 3.81
N GLU A 95 19.27 9.65 2.62
CA GLU A 95 17.97 10.24 2.32
C GLU A 95 16.82 9.63 3.15
N TRP A 96 16.92 8.34 3.50
CA TRP A 96 15.91 7.67 4.34
C TRP A 96 16.06 8.06 5.80
N LEU A 97 17.29 8.25 6.27
CA LEU A 97 17.55 8.81 7.60
C LEU A 97 17.02 10.24 7.72
N ALA A 98 17.25 11.08 6.71
CA ALA A 98 16.70 12.44 6.65
C ALA A 98 15.17 12.43 6.66
N ALA A 99 14.53 11.57 5.87
CA ALA A 99 13.08 11.40 5.86
C ALA A 99 12.54 10.96 7.23
N ARG A 100 13.17 9.95 7.86
CA ARG A 100 12.81 9.50 9.21
C ARG A 100 12.91 10.62 10.24
N LEU A 101 14.01 11.37 10.24
CA LEU A 101 14.19 12.51 11.15
C LEU A 101 13.11 13.58 10.94
N ASN A 102 12.70 13.79 9.68
CA ASN A 102 11.62 14.72 9.38
C ASN A 102 10.28 14.24 9.99
N CYS A 103 9.92 12.97 9.80
CA CYS A 103 8.73 12.38 10.42
C CYS A 103 8.73 12.54 11.94
N LEU A 104 9.85 12.21 12.61
CA LEU A 104 9.96 12.34 14.07
C LEU A 104 9.79 13.79 14.55
N ARG A 105 10.26 14.77 13.77
CA ARG A 105 10.14 16.19 14.12
C ARG A 105 8.71 16.71 14.03
N HIS A 106 7.93 16.24 13.06
CA HIS A 106 6.52 16.64 12.89
C HIS A 106 5.56 15.89 13.82
N HIS A 107 5.90 14.66 14.21
CA HIS A 107 5.06 13.82 15.07
C HIS A 107 5.60 13.77 16.50
N GLN A 108 5.72 14.94 17.13
CA GLN A 108 6.16 15.03 18.53
C GLN A 108 5.13 14.36 19.44
N GLY A 109 5.61 13.56 20.39
CA GLY A 109 4.74 12.78 21.29
C GLY A 109 4.26 11.45 20.73
N TRP A 110 4.46 11.16 19.44
CA TRP A 110 4.20 9.84 18.89
C TRP A 110 5.29 8.85 19.33
N GLN A 111 4.89 7.61 19.63
CA GLN A 111 5.86 6.55 19.90
C GLN A 111 6.54 6.14 18.59
N SER A 112 7.84 5.83 18.61
CA SER A 112 8.55 5.34 17.42
C SER A 112 9.23 4.00 17.66
N PHE A 113 9.04 3.09 16.70
CA PHE A 113 9.70 1.81 16.61
C PHE A 113 10.64 1.81 15.41
N LEU A 114 11.85 1.27 15.61
CA LEU A 114 12.77 0.92 14.53
C LEU A 114 12.94 -0.60 14.56
N TRP A 115 12.48 -1.26 13.49
CA TRP A 115 12.58 -2.70 13.32
C TRP A 115 13.85 -3.06 12.57
N ASP A 116 14.73 -3.77 13.25
CA ASP A 116 15.91 -4.46 12.72
C ASP A 116 15.70 -5.99 12.70
N ASP A 117 16.66 -6.76 12.18
CA ASP A 117 16.52 -8.23 12.10
C ASP A 117 16.23 -8.88 13.46
N ALA A 118 16.84 -8.38 14.55
CA ALA A 118 16.69 -8.97 15.87
C ALA A 118 15.31 -8.68 16.47
N SER A 119 14.92 -7.40 16.50
CA SER A 119 13.62 -6.95 17.01
C SER A 119 12.45 -7.49 16.19
N ALA A 120 12.59 -7.55 14.86
CA ALA A 120 11.58 -8.15 13.99
C ALA A 120 11.45 -9.66 14.24
N ASN A 121 12.56 -10.40 14.33
CA ASN A 121 12.51 -11.83 14.59
C ASN A 121 11.88 -12.14 15.96
N ALA A 122 12.26 -11.39 17.01
CA ALA A 122 11.66 -11.53 18.34
C ALA A 122 10.16 -11.24 18.31
N PHE A 123 9.75 -10.17 17.63
CA PHE A 123 8.35 -9.80 17.48
C PHE A 123 7.52 -10.90 16.81
N VAL A 124 8.01 -11.47 15.70
CA VAL A 124 7.34 -12.56 14.99
C VAL A 124 7.25 -13.80 15.86
N GLN A 125 8.33 -14.17 16.54
CA GLN A 125 8.34 -15.33 17.43
C GLN A 125 7.33 -15.21 18.58
N GLU A 126 7.21 -14.02 19.18
CA GLU A 126 6.33 -13.77 20.32
C GLU A 126 4.85 -13.62 19.90
N ASN A 127 4.58 -12.89 18.82
CA ASN A 127 3.22 -12.49 18.47
C ASN A 127 2.60 -13.36 17.37
N PHE A 128 3.43 -13.98 16.52
CA PHE A 128 3.01 -14.76 15.36
C PHE A 128 3.78 -16.09 15.26
N PRO A 129 3.82 -16.92 16.32
CA PRO A 129 4.62 -18.15 16.32
C PRO A 129 4.21 -19.11 15.19
N HIS A 130 2.94 -19.11 14.80
CA HIS A 130 2.41 -19.91 13.69
C HIS A 130 2.94 -19.48 12.30
N LEU A 131 3.50 -18.27 12.17
CA LEU A 131 4.15 -17.78 10.95
C LEU A 131 5.67 -17.87 11.01
N LYS A 132 6.25 -18.33 12.13
CA LYS A 132 7.71 -18.30 12.35
C LYS A 132 8.46 -19.13 11.31
N ASP A 133 7.96 -20.31 10.98
CA ASP A 133 8.58 -21.17 9.96
C ASP A 133 8.58 -20.48 8.58
N MET A 134 7.48 -19.84 8.20
CA MET A 134 7.42 -19.08 6.95
C MET A 134 8.37 -17.88 6.98
N TRP A 135 8.42 -17.16 8.10
CA TRP A 135 9.29 -16.01 8.31
C TRP A 135 10.77 -16.35 8.12
N ASP A 136 11.21 -17.46 8.72
CA ASP A 136 12.60 -17.92 8.65
C ASP A 136 13.00 -18.40 7.26
N ASN A 137 12.03 -18.89 6.48
CA ASN A 137 12.25 -19.40 5.14
C ASN A 137 12.14 -18.33 4.04
N TYR A 138 11.88 -17.06 4.38
CA TYR A 138 11.90 -15.98 3.40
C TYR A 138 13.32 -15.74 2.86
N ARG A 139 13.50 -16.07 1.58
CA ARG A 139 14.77 -15.91 0.88
C ARG A 139 15.20 -14.44 0.74
N TYR A 140 14.25 -13.53 0.51
CA TYR A 140 14.56 -12.14 0.20
C TYR A 140 14.17 -11.21 1.36
N PRO A 141 15.04 -10.27 1.78
CA PRO A 141 14.71 -9.30 2.83
C PRO A 141 13.43 -8.52 2.57
N VAL A 142 13.14 -8.17 1.31
CA VAL A 142 11.89 -7.47 0.94
C VAL A 142 10.64 -8.25 1.33
N GLN A 143 10.67 -9.59 1.22
CA GLN A 143 9.53 -10.43 1.63
C GLN A 143 9.31 -10.36 3.15
N ARG A 144 10.40 -10.34 3.93
CA ARG A 144 10.34 -10.14 5.39
C ARG A 144 9.80 -8.75 5.73
N VAL A 145 10.25 -7.70 5.04
CA VAL A 145 9.74 -6.33 5.23
C VAL A 145 8.23 -6.28 4.95
N ASP A 146 7.78 -6.83 3.82
CA ASP A 146 6.37 -6.81 3.44
C ASP A 146 5.50 -7.61 4.41
N ALA A 147 5.94 -8.80 4.82
CA ALA A 147 5.23 -9.60 5.82
C ALA A 147 5.17 -8.89 7.19
N LEU A 148 6.29 -8.28 7.62
CA LEU A 148 6.36 -7.56 8.89
C LEU A 148 5.40 -6.38 8.93
N ARG A 149 5.23 -5.63 7.81
CA ARG A 149 4.28 -4.52 7.74
C ARG A 149 2.87 -4.95 8.12
N TYR A 150 2.39 -6.08 7.59
CA TYR A 150 1.05 -6.57 7.90
C TYR A 150 0.94 -7.08 9.35
N MET A 151 1.96 -7.80 9.84
CA MET A 151 1.98 -8.29 11.22
C MET A 151 1.99 -7.14 12.24
N VAL A 152 2.77 -6.08 11.97
CA VAL A 152 2.80 -4.86 12.78
C VAL A 152 1.46 -4.14 12.75
N LEU A 153 0.86 -3.97 11.57
CA LEU A 153 -0.47 -3.36 11.44
C LEU A 153 -1.55 -4.17 12.17
N GLN A 154 -1.53 -5.49 12.10
CA GLN A 154 -2.47 -6.34 12.82
C GLN A 154 -2.31 -6.20 14.35
N LYS A 155 -1.06 -6.16 14.84
CA LYS A 155 -0.80 -6.05 16.28
C LYS A 155 -1.12 -4.68 16.86
N TYR A 156 -0.72 -3.61 16.15
CA TYR A 156 -0.73 -2.24 16.67
C TYR A 156 -1.81 -1.35 16.04
N GLY A 157 -2.31 -1.67 14.86
CA GLY A 157 -3.27 -0.82 14.12
C GLY A 157 -4.71 -0.97 14.60
N GLU A 158 -5.10 -2.12 15.13
CA GLU A 158 -6.50 -2.37 15.55
C GLU A 158 -6.79 -1.96 17.00
N ARG A 159 -5.78 -1.60 17.79
CA ARG A 159 -5.92 -1.37 19.23
C ARG A 159 -5.25 -0.06 19.63
N LYS A 160 -6.00 0.83 20.31
CA LYS A 160 -5.44 1.85 21.22
C LYS A 160 -4.69 1.09 22.31
N THR A 161 -3.47 0.68 22.01
CA THR A 161 -2.68 -0.17 22.88
C THR A 161 -1.84 0.79 23.69
N ASP A 162 -2.05 0.85 25.00
CA ASP A 162 -1.12 1.46 25.94
C ASP A 162 0.18 0.64 25.92
N VAL A 163 1.00 0.83 24.90
CA VAL A 163 2.26 0.11 24.76
C VAL A 163 3.29 0.77 25.66
N ASN A 164 3.69 0.05 26.71
CA ASN A 164 4.74 0.49 27.63
C ASN A 164 6.08 0.66 26.86
N PRO A 165 6.65 1.89 26.75
CA PRO A 165 7.85 2.16 25.95
C PRO A 165 9.14 1.51 26.49
N SER A 166 9.10 1.00 27.73
CA SER A 166 10.29 0.52 28.44
C SER A 166 10.97 -0.72 27.83
N ILE A 167 10.32 -1.42 26.88
CA ILE A 167 10.88 -2.64 26.27
C ILE A 167 11.85 -2.35 25.11
N LEU A 168 11.88 -1.13 24.54
CA LEU A 168 12.60 -0.89 23.28
C LEU A 168 13.66 0.21 23.33
N HIS A 169 13.87 0.84 24.48
CA HIS A 169 14.92 1.85 24.64
C HIS A 169 16.30 1.26 24.99
N ARG A 170 16.59 0.02 24.58
CA ARG A 170 17.91 -0.58 24.79
C ARG A 170 18.69 -0.68 23.47
N ARG A 171 19.45 0.40 23.22
CA ARG A 171 20.59 0.60 22.32
C ARG A 171 20.30 1.30 20.99
N GLY A 172 20.72 2.56 20.96
CA GLY A 172 20.89 3.40 19.79
C GLY A 172 21.64 4.67 20.20
N SER A 173 22.87 4.49 20.70
CA SER A 173 23.91 5.53 20.77
C SER A 173 24.76 5.44 19.52
#